data_AF-A0A5J4P853-F1
#
_entry.id   AF-A0A5J4P853-F1
#
_cell.length_a   1.000
_cell.length_b   1.000
_cell.length_c   1.000
_cell.angle_alpha   90.00
_cell.angle_beta   90.00
_cell.angle_gamma   90.00
#
_symmetry.space_group_name_H-M   'P 1'
#
loop_
_entity.id
_entity.type
_entity.pdbx_description
1 polymer ?
#
loop_
_entity_poly.entity_id
_entity_poly.type
_entity_poly.pdbx_seq_one_letter_code
_entity_poly.pdbx_strand_id
1 'polypeptide(L)' 'MFLSSIFRDTLAGVTDAVIELYNTDGSVGAAKGAGIGAGIYKDNNEAFATLERLDVIEPNTAKQQEYADAYQRWKANLSL' A
#
# COMPACT_ATOMS: atom_id res chain seq x y z
N MET A 1 0.90 -1.62 -10.24
CA MET A 1 -0.42 -1.96 -9.64
C MET A 1 -0.99 -0.79 -8.85
N PHE A 2 -0.27 -0.30 -7.83
CA PHE A 2 -0.67 0.87 -7.01
C PHE A 2 -0.72 2.21 -7.74
N LEU A 3 -0.34 2.31 -9.02
CA LEU A 3 -0.61 3.52 -9.80
C LEU A 3 -2.08 3.60 -10.27
N SER A 4 -2.79 2.46 -10.36
CA SER A 4 -4.22 2.44 -10.65
C SER A 4 -5.02 2.96 -9.46
N SER A 5 -5.86 3.98 -9.70
CA SER A 5 -6.80 4.49 -8.68
C SER A 5 -7.79 3.41 -8.25
N ILE A 6 -8.39 2.71 -9.22
CA ILE A 6 -9.35 1.62 -8.97
C ILE A 6 -8.75 0.58 -8.02
N PHE A 7 -7.49 0.19 -8.23
CA PHE A 7 -6.83 -0.79 -7.38
C PHE A 7 -6.64 -0.26 -5.94
N ARG A 8 -6.12 0.96 -5.79
CA ARG A 8 -5.88 1.58 -4.48
C ARG A 8 -7.18 1.79 -3.71
N ASP A 9 -8.20 2.35 -4.35
CA ASP A 9 -9.51 2.62 -3.74
C ASP A 9 -10.17 1.32 -3.28
N THR A 10 -10.11 0.27 -4.11
CA THR A 10 -10.68 -1.03 -3.78
C THR A 10 -9.91 -1.69 -2.64
N LEU A 11 -8.58 -1.64 -2.65
CA LEU A 11 -7.77 -2.25 -1.59
C LEU A 11 -7.98 -1.53 -0.25
N ALA A 12 -7.96 -0.20 -0.24
CA ALA A 12 -8.25 0.59 0.95
C ALA A 12 -9.65 0.30 1.49
N GLY A 13 -10.66 0.26 0.61
CA GLY A 13 -12.05 -0.02 0.98
C GLY A 13 -12.30 -1.44 1.48
N VAL A 14 -11.68 -2.46 0.88
CA VAL A 14 -11.83 -3.87 1.31
C VAL A 14 -11.10 -4.15 2.63
N THR A 15 -9.95 -3.51 2.85
CA THR A 15 -9.11 -3.75 4.04
C THR A 15 -9.41 -2.80 5.19
N ASP A 16 -10.22 -1.77 4.96
CA ASP A 16 -10.48 -0.67 5.90
C ASP A 16 -9.19 -0.01 6.41
N ALA A 17 -8.20 0.09 5.53
CA ALA A 17 -6.87 0.62 5.83
C ALA A 17 -6.54 1.84 4.98
N VAL A 18 -5.88 2.82 5.60
CA VAL A 18 -5.30 3.97 4.90
C VAL A 18 -4.06 3.53 4.13
N ILE A 19 -3.97 3.90 2.85
CA ILE A 19 -2.81 3.61 2.01
C ILE A 19 -2.05 4.91 1.75
N GLU A 20 -0.81 4.98 2.24
CA GLU A 20 0.14 6.03 1.87
C GLU A 20 0.95 5.59 0.65
N LEU A 21 0.85 6.34 -0.45
CA LEU A 21 1.59 6.06 -1.68
C LEU A 21 2.89 6.88 -1.70
N TYR A 22 4.02 6.21 -1.89
CA TYR A 22 5.33 6.85 -2.01
C TYR A 22 5.96 6.66 -3.39
N ASN A 23 6.73 7.65 -3.84
CA ASN A 23 7.52 7.61 -5.07
C ASN A 23 8.76 6.72 -4.85
N THR A 24 8.59 5.42 -5.02
CA THR A 24 9.66 4.44 -4.82
C THR A 24 9.40 3.19 -5.65
N ASP A 25 10.41 2.34 -5.76
CA ASP A 25 10.29 1.02 -6.36
C ASP A 25 11.01 -0.04 -5.51
N GLY A 26 10.91 -1.30 -5.93
CA GLY A 26 11.54 -2.41 -5.21
C GLY A 26 13.06 -2.30 -5.13
N SER A 27 13.72 -1.66 -6.11
CA SER A 27 15.17 -1.51 -6.13
C SER A 27 15.66 -0.48 -5.11
N VAL A 28 14.97 0.67 -5.01
CA VAL A 28 15.25 1.71 -4.01
C VAL A 28 15.00 1.18 -2.60
N GLY A 29 13.88 0.46 -2.40
CA GLY A 29 13.57 -0.19 -1.12
C GLY A 29 14.64 -1.21 -0.71
N ALA A 30 15.08 -2.06 -1.64
CA ALA A 30 16.13 -3.04 -1.38
C ALA A 30 17.48 -2.38 -1.06
N ALA A 31 17.88 -1.36 -1.81
CA ALA A 31 19.11 -0.62 -1.57
C ALA A 31 19.12 0.06 -0.19
N LYS A 32 18.01 0.69 0.20
CA LYS A 32 17.84 1.27 1.55
C LYS A 32 17.92 0.20 2.63
N GLY A 33 17.24 -0.93 2.44
CA GLY A 33 17.30 -2.07 3.36
C GLY A 33 18.71 -2.63 3.56
N ALA A 34 19.47 -2.76 2.46
CA ALA A 34 20.88 -3.15 2.52
C ALA A 34 21.73 -2.10 3.26
N GLY A 35 21.49 -0.81 3.01
CA GLY A 35 22.17 0.28 3.72
C GLY A 35 21.89 0.29 5.22
N ILE A 36 20.66 -0.02 5.65
CA ILE A 36 20.32 -0.18 7.07
C ILE A 36 21.10 -1.37 7.65
N GLY A 37 21.07 -2.53 6.99
CA GLY A 37 21.79 -3.73 7.45
C GLY A 37 23.31 -3.57 7.49
N ALA A 38 23.86 -2.73 6.62
CA ALA A 38 25.28 -2.40 6.57
C ALA A 38 25.69 -1.26 7.52
N GLY A 39 24.75 -0.66 8.26
CA GLY A 39 25.02 0.46 9.18
C GLY A 39 25.39 1.77 8.46
N ILE A 40 25.00 1.93 7.19
CA ILE A 40 25.22 3.16 6.40
C ILE A 40 24.32 4.28 6.91
N TYR A 41 23.11 3.95 7.37
CA TYR A 41 22.18 4.89 7.97
C TYR A 41 22.23 4.79 9.49
N LYS A 42 22.12 5.93 10.17
CA LYS A 42 21.99 6.06 11.62
C LYS A 42 20.73 5.38 12.14
N ASP A 43 19.61 5.55 11.43
CA ASP A 43 18.31 4.98 11.78
C ASP A 43 17.38 4.91 10.55
N ASN A 44 16.19 4.36 10.77
CA ASN A 44 15.17 4.22 9.71
C ASN A 44 14.71 5.58 9.18
N ASN A 45 14.65 6.62 10.01
CA ASN A 45 14.20 7.92 9.56
C ASN A 45 15.17 8.49 8.52
N GLU A 46 16.48 8.37 8.77
CA GLU A 46 17.49 8.76 7.78
C GLU A 46 17.37 7.93 6.49
N ALA A 47 17.20 6.60 6.62
CA ALA A 47 17.06 5.72 5.46
C ALA A 47 15.85 6.09 4.59
N PHE A 48 14.75 6.56 5.19
CA PHE A 48 13.50 6.88 4.49
C PHE A 48 13.24 8.37 4.27
N ALA A 49 14.12 9.27 4.74
CA ALA A 49 13.94 10.73 4.69
C ALA A 49 13.70 11.29 3.29
N THR A 50 14.16 10.60 2.25
CA THR A 50 14.04 11.02 0.86
C THR A 50 12.79 10.46 0.16
N LEU A 51 11.91 9.73 0.86
CA LEU A 51 10.70 9.20 0.26
C LEU A 51 9.67 10.32 0.10
N GLU A 52 9.37 10.64 -1.15
CA GLU A 52 8.29 11.56 -1.50
C GLU A 52 6.94 10.85 -1.38
N ARG A 53 6.06 11.35 -0.51
CA ARG A 53 4.67 10.85 -0.44
C ARG A 53 3.86 11.49 -1.57
N LEU A 54 3.36 10.66 -2.47
CA LEU A 54 2.58 11.06 -3.63
C LEU A 54 1.10 11.25 -3.28
N ASP A 55 0.54 10.40 -2.41
CA ASP A 55 -0.90 10.36 -2.17
C ASP A 55 -1.25 9.67 -0.85
N VAL A 56 -2.45 9.93 -0.34
CA VAL A 56 -3.05 9.22 0.81
C VAL A 56 -4.47 8.80 0.43
N ILE A 57 -4.73 7.50 0.45
CA ILE A 57 -5.99 6.91 0.02
C ILE A 57 -6.72 6.40 1.26
N GLU A 58 -7.82 7.07 1.60
CA GLU A 58 -8.71 6.73 2.72
C GLU A 58 -9.79 5.72 2.27
N PRO A 59 -10.24 4.81 3.15
CA PRO A 59 -11.39 3.96 2.87
C PRO A 59 -12.64 4.78 2.53
N ASN A 60 -13.27 4.49 1.39
CA ASN A 60 -14.52 5.13 1.02
C ASN A 60 -15.70 4.47 1.75
N THR A 61 -16.12 5.10 2.85
CA THR A 61 -17.23 4.61 3.69
C THR A 61 -18.55 4.47 2.93
N ALA A 62 -18.80 5.28 1.91
CA ALA A 62 -20.01 5.17 1.09
C ALA A 62 -20.04 3.89 0.24
N LYS A 63 -18.88 3.28 -0.04
CA LYS A 63 -18.74 2.06 -0.85
C LYS A 63 -18.43 0.80 -0.04
N GLN A 64 -18.41 0.91 1.30
CA GLN A 64 -17.98 -0.19 2.18
C GLN A 64 -18.79 -1.47 1.94
N GLN A 65 -20.11 -1.36 1.80
CA GLN A 65 -20.98 -2.51 1.54
C GLN A 65 -20.71 -3.13 0.16
N GLU A 66 -20.52 -2.30 -0.87
CA GLU A 66 -20.22 -2.79 -2.23
C GLU A 66 -18.93 -3.60 -2.26
N TYR A 67 -17.90 -3.13 -1.55
CA TYR A 67 -16.63 -3.82 -1.41
C TYR A 67 -16.75 -5.11 -0.62
N ALA A 68 -17.49 -5.11 0.50
CA ALA A 68 -17.74 -6.32 1.29
C ALA A 68 -18.46 -7.39 0.46
N ASP A 69 -19.51 -7.03 -0.28
CA ASP A 69 -20.25 -7.94 -1.14
C ASP A 69 -19.37 -8.50 -2.27
N ALA A 70 -18.54 -7.65 -2.90
CA ALA A 70 -17.58 -8.06 -3.91
C ALA A 70 -16.56 -9.07 -3.37
N TYR A 71 -16.02 -8.83 -2.18
CA TYR A 71 -15.09 -9.74 -1.51
C TYR A 71 -15.74 -11.09 -1.20
N GLN A 72 -16.97 -11.11 -0.66
CA GLN A 72 -17.67 -12.37 -0.37
C GLN A 72 -17.94 -13.18 -1.65
N ARG A 73 -18.37 -12.51 -2.73
CA ARG A 73 -18.54 -13.16 -4.04
C ARG A 73 -17.23 -13.78 -4.55
N TRP A 74 -16.13 -13.03 -4.50
CA TRP A 74 -14.82 -13.55 -4.89
C TRP A 74 -14.42 -14.78 -4.04
N LYS A 75 -14.57 -14.69 -2.72
CA LYS A 75 -14.22 -15.76 -1.79
C LYS A 75 -15.02 -17.03 -2.04
N ALA A 76 -16.33 -16.91 -2.32
CA ALA A 76 -17.18 -18.06 -2.65
C ALA A 76 -16.74 -18.79 -3.94
N ASN A 77 -16.20 -18.04 -4.92
CA ASN A 77 -15.69 -18.61 -6.17
C ASN A 77 -14.29 -19.24 -6.05
N LEU A 78 -13.54 -18.93 -4.99
CA LEU A 78 -12.23 -19.53 -4.71
C LEU A 78 -12.30 -20.90 -4.02
N SER A 79 -13.45 -21.19 -3.39
CA SER A 79 -13.69 -22.43 -2.66
C SER A 79 -14.36 -23.53 -3.51
N LEU A 80 -14.39 -23.37 -4.83
CA LEU A 80 -14.75 -24.39 -5.82
C LEU A 80 -13.47 -24.97 -6.43
#